data_AF-A0A8I1NKN1-F1
#
_entry.id   AF-A0A8I1NKN1-F1
#
_cell.length_a   1.000
_cell.length_b   1.000
_cell.length_c   1.000
_cell.angle_alpha   90.00
_cell.angle_beta   90.00
_cell.angle_gamma   90.00
#
_symmetry.space_group_name_H-M   'P 1'
#
loop_
_entity.id
_entity.type
_entity.pdbx_description
1 polymer ?
#
loop_
_entity_poly.entity_id
_entity_poly.type
_entity_poly.pdbx_seq_one_letter_code
_entity_poly.pdbx_strand_id
1 'polypeptide(L)'
;MGQNAPSVLVREDDIDRLEALVHQLPANGHVVLLLSDGSSCDGVVSMRPSVQVFRDPQGREGINAEVQLERPDVPTWHQRVWLDRIRRVEHVDSIMASES
;
A
#
# COMPACT_ATOMS: atom_id res chain seq x y z
N MET A 1 -1.12 -5.89 -21.90
CA MET A 1 -1.32 -4.42 -21.91
C MET A 1 -0.42 -3.84 -20.84
N GLY A 2 0.17 -2.65 -21.06
CA GLY A 2 1.02 -2.01 -20.07
C GLY A 2 0.22 -1.52 -18.88
N GLN A 3 0.82 -1.55 -17.68
CA GLN A 3 0.19 -1.04 -16.47
C GLN A 3 0.71 0.39 -16.23
N ASN A 4 -0.20 1.33 -16.00
CA ASN A 4 0.15 2.74 -15.80
C ASN A 4 0.02 3.13 -14.33
N ALA A 5 1.00 3.89 -13.84
CA ALA A 5 1.02 4.43 -12.48
C ALA A 5 1.26 5.95 -12.54
N PRO A 6 0.84 6.73 -11.52
CA PRO A 6 1.12 8.17 -11.48
C PRO A 6 2.60 8.48 -11.24
N SER A 7 3.35 7.54 -10.64
CA SER A 7 4.78 7.58 -10.37
C SER A 7 5.34 6.16 -10.39
N VAL A 8 6.65 6.02 -10.61
CA VAL A 8 7.36 4.73 -10.59
C VAL A 8 8.70 4.85 -9.87
N LEU A 9 9.09 3.80 -9.17
CA LEU A 9 10.36 3.70 -8.45
C LEU A 9 11.40 3.03 -9.35
N VAL A 10 12.58 3.62 -9.44
CA VAL A 10 13.68 3.17 -10.32
C VAL A 10 15.00 2.96 -9.58
N ARG A 11 15.05 3.27 -8.28
CA ARG A 11 16.22 3.07 -7.42
C ARG A 11 16.03 1.84 -6.57
N GLU A 12 17.11 1.10 -6.35
CA GLU A 12 17.10 -0.11 -5.51
C GLU A 12 16.65 0.18 -4.07
N ASP A 13 17.10 1.28 -3.45
CA ASP A 13 16.65 1.70 -2.11
C ASP A 13 15.12 1.88 -1.99
N ASP A 14 14.51 2.45 -3.04
CA ASP A 14 13.07 2.71 -3.06
C ASP A 14 12.28 1.42 -3.30
N ILE A 15 12.84 0.48 -4.08
CA ILE A 15 12.26 -0.84 -4.36
C ILE A 15 12.32 -1.72 -3.10
N ASP A 16 13.45 -1.79 -2.40
CA ASP A 16 13.57 -2.52 -1.12
C ASP A 16 12.56 -2.01 -0.09
N ARG A 17 12.41 -0.68 0.02
CA ARG A 17 11.38 -0.06 0.87
C ARG A 17 9.96 -0.42 0.43
N LEU A 18 9.68 -0.45 -0.88
CA LEU A 18 8.38 -0.86 -1.42
C LEU A 18 8.08 -2.32 -1.05
N GLU A 19 9.04 -3.23 -1.22
CA GLU A 19 8.91 -4.64 -0.85
C GLU A 19 8.71 -4.79 0.66
N ALA A 20 9.44 -4.05 1.49
CA ALA A 20 9.24 -4.03 2.94
C ALA A 20 7.83 -3.55 3.34
N LEU A 21 7.23 -2.60 2.61
CA LEU A 21 5.84 -2.18 2.80
C LEU A 21 4.84 -3.27 2.38
N VAL A 22 5.09 -4.01 1.30
CA VAL A 22 4.26 -5.16 0.88
C VAL A 22 4.26 -6.25 1.95
N HIS A 23 5.41 -6.56 2.55
CA HIS A 23 5.51 -7.54 3.63
C HIS A 23 4.81 -7.11 4.93
N GLN A 24 4.67 -5.80 5.18
CA GLN A 24 3.90 -5.23 6.28
C GLN A 24 2.38 -5.23 6.04
N LEU A 25 1.89 -5.61 4.87
CA LEU A 25 0.45 -5.58 4.54
C LEU A 25 -0.15 -7.00 4.60
N PRO A 26 -0.68 -7.45 5.76
CA PRO A 26 -1.31 -8.76 5.89
C PRO A 26 -2.53 -8.88 4.98
N ALA A 27 -2.85 -10.09 4.51
CA ALA A 27 -4.14 -10.31 3.87
C ALA A 27 -5.25 -10.18 4.92
N ASN A 28 -6.31 -9.44 4.61
CA ASN A 28 -7.51 -9.28 5.43
C ASN A 28 -7.24 -8.70 6.84
N GLY A 29 -6.08 -8.09 7.08
CA GLY A 29 -5.77 -7.42 8.34
C GLY A 29 -6.13 -5.94 8.31
N HIS A 30 -6.51 -5.39 9.47
CA HIS A 30 -6.81 -3.97 9.63
C HIS A 30 -5.52 -3.16 9.83
N VAL A 31 -5.29 -2.19 8.94
CA VAL A 31 -4.12 -1.31 8.95
C VAL A 31 -4.52 0.16 8.83
N VAL A 32 -3.68 1.05 9.36
CA VAL A 32 -3.66 2.48 9.07
C VAL A 32 -2.46 2.79 8.19
N LEU A 33 -2.71 3.39 7.04
CA LEU A 33 -1.68 3.86 6.13
C LEU A 33 -1.46 5.34 6.39
N LEU A 34 -0.26 5.73 6.81
CA LEU A 34 0.15 7.13 6.85
C LEU A 34 0.78 7.49 5.50
N LEU A 35 0.22 8.49 4.84
CA LEU A 35 0.67 8.96 3.54
C LEU A 35 1.72 10.07 3.66
N SER A 36 2.53 10.24 2.62
CA SER A 36 3.62 11.22 2.58
C SER A 36 3.16 12.68 2.50
N ASP A 37 1.88 12.94 2.20
CA ASP A 37 1.23 14.26 2.27
C ASP A 37 0.77 14.61 3.71
N GLY A 38 0.86 13.67 4.65
CA GLY A 38 0.38 13.81 6.03
C GLY A 38 -1.05 13.30 6.25
N SER A 39 -1.74 12.87 5.20
CA SER A 39 -3.06 12.21 5.32
C SER A 39 -2.90 10.79 5.90
N SER A 40 -3.95 10.27 6.54
CA SER A 40 -4.00 8.89 7.03
C SER A 40 -5.25 8.17 6.53
N CYS A 41 -5.15 6.88 6.26
CA CYS A 41 -6.28 6.07 5.76
C CYS A 41 -6.32 4.72 6.48
N ASP A 42 -7.38 4.48 7.25
CA ASP A 42 -7.71 3.20 7.87
C ASP A 42 -8.57 2.31 6.96
N GLY A 43 -8.36 0.99 7.06
CA GLY A 43 -9.18 -0.02 6.41
C GLY A 43 -8.58 -1.43 6.48
N VAL A 44 -9.35 -2.42 6.04
CA VAL A 44 -8.92 -3.81 5.95
C VAL A 44 -8.28 -4.05 4.58
N VAL A 45 -7.13 -4.73 4.54
CA VAL A 45 -6.45 -5.07 3.27
C VAL A 45 -7.26 -6.11 2.50
N SER A 46 -8.04 -5.63 1.52
CA SER A 46 -8.89 -6.40 0.61
C SER A 46 -8.07 -7.21 -0.39
N MET A 47 -7.08 -6.55 -1.00
CA MET A 47 -6.22 -7.12 -2.02
C MET A 47 -4.78 -6.73 -1.72
N ARG A 48 -3.91 -7.73 -1.60
CA ARG A 48 -2.49 -7.49 -1.33
C ARG A 48 -1.85 -6.71 -2.49
N PRO A 49 -0.97 -5.75 -2.18
CA PRO A 49 -0.18 -5.09 -3.20
C PRO A 49 0.78 -6.07 -3.88
N SER A 50 0.84 -6.00 -5.20
CA SER A 50 1.75 -6.79 -6.03
C SER A 50 2.79 -5.89 -6.66
N VAL A 51 4.06 -6.20 -6.42
CA VAL A 51 5.21 -5.49 -6.98
C VAL A 51 5.36 -5.84 -8.45
N GLN A 52 5.28 -4.85 -9.33
CA GLN A 52 5.27 -5.07 -10.76
C GLN A 52 5.77 -3.86 -11.54
N VAL A 53 6.12 -4.07 -12.82
CA VAL A 53 6.56 -2.99 -13.72
C VAL A 53 5.35 -2.16 -14.14
N PHE A 54 5.46 -0.86 -13.92
CA PHE A 54 4.53 0.17 -14.36
C PHE A 54 5.25 1.18 -15.27
N ARG A 55 4.46 1.96 -16.03
CA ARG A 55 4.94 3.11 -16.79
C ARG A 55 4.25 4.40 -16.36
N ASP A 56 5.03 5.43 -16.07
CA ASP A 56 4.53 6.74 -15.65
C ASP A 56 4.06 7.62 -16.84
N PRO A 57 3.43 8.79 -16.60
CA PRO A 57 2.98 9.69 -17.66
C PRO A 57 4.11 10.29 -18.50
N GLN A 58 5.36 10.25 -18.01
CA GLN A 58 6.55 10.70 -18.72
C GLN A 58 7.16 9.57 -19.59
N GLY A 59 6.57 8.37 -19.56
CA GLY A 59 7.03 7.21 -20.31
C GLY A 59 8.18 6.45 -19.64
N ARG A 60 8.56 6.80 -18.41
CA ARG A 60 9.59 6.07 -17.65
C ARG A 60 9.01 4.77 -17.14
N GLU A 61 9.79 3.71 -17.23
CA GLU A 61 9.46 2.39 -16.70
C GLU A 61 10.15 2.20 -15.35
N GLY A 62 9.44 1.60 -14.42
CA GLY A 62 9.93 1.31 -13.08
C GLY A 62 8.95 0.43 -12.32
N ILE A 63 9.23 0.22 -11.05
CA ILE A 63 8.44 -0.63 -10.17
C ILE A 63 7.46 0.23 -9.36
N ASN A 64 6.24 -0.26 -9.14
CA ASN A 64 5.34 0.26 -8.10
C ASN A 64 4.42 -0.87 -7.63
N ALA A 65 3.55 -0.57 -6.65
CA ALA A 65 2.49 -1.46 -6.20
C ALA A 65 1.30 -0.64 -5.66
N GLU A 66 0.09 -1.18 -5.77
CA GLU A 66 -1.14 -0.57 -5.27
C GLU A 66 -1.81 -1.54 -4.28
N VAL A 67 -2.15 -1.06 -3.08
CA VAL A 67 -2.98 -1.81 -2.12
C VAL A 67 -4.43 -1.35 -2.22
N GLN A 68 -5.37 -2.28 -2.13
CA GLN A 68 -6.79 -1.97 -1.98
C GLN A 68 -7.22 -2.20 -0.52
N LEU A 69 -7.71 -1.14 0.11
CA LEU A 69 -8.41 -1.21 1.39
C LEU A 69 -9.92 -1.29 1.16
N GLU A 70 -10.61 -2.01 2.04
CA GLU A 70 -12.07 -2.03 2.16
C GLU A 70 -12.50 -1.74 3.61
N ARG A 71 -13.80 -1.48 3.81
CA ARG A 71 -14.41 -1.35 5.14
C ARG A 71 -15.53 -2.39 5.28
N PRO A 72 -15.46 -3.34 6.23
CA PRO A 72 -16.55 -4.31 6.44
C PRO A 72 -17.85 -3.62 6.91
N ASP A 73 -17.73 -2.47 7.55
CA ASP A 73 -18.81 -1.56 7.95
C ASP A 73 -19.45 -0.80 6.78
N VAL A 74 -18.72 -0.58 5.68
CA VAL A 74 -19.22 0.10 4.48
C VAL A 74 -18.76 -0.65 3.22
N PRO A 75 -19.47 -1.71 2.79
CA PRO A 75 -19.01 -2.62 1.72
C PRO A 75 -18.92 -1.97 0.33
N THR A 76 -19.48 -0.77 0.14
CA THR A 76 -19.28 0.05 -1.07
C THR A 76 -17.99 0.87 -1.03
N TRP A 77 -17.42 1.10 0.15
CA TRP A 77 -16.18 1.84 0.33
C TRP A 77 -14.98 0.93 0.05
N HIS A 78 -14.24 1.31 -0.99
CA HIS A 78 -12.97 0.72 -1.35
C HIS A 78 -12.01 1.86 -1.70
N GLN A 79 -10.78 1.79 -1.21
CA GLN A 79 -9.78 2.82 -1.49
C GLN A 79 -8.48 2.19 -1.95
N ARG A 80 -7.99 2.67 -3.08
CA ARG A 80 -6.72 2.23 -3.68
C ARG A 80 -5.63 3.23 -3.36
N VAL A 81 -4.52 2.72 -2.85
CA VAL A 81 -3.39 3.52 -2.37
C VAL A 81 -2.11 2.98 -2.98
N TRP A 82 -1.35 3.86 -3.64
CA TRP A 82 -0.03 3.54 -4.17
C TRP A 82 1.00 3.48 -3.05
N LEU A 83 1.79 2.41 -3.00
CA LEU A 83 2.77 2.20 -1.94
C LEU A 83 3.89 3.26 -1.96
N ASP A 84 4.22 3.86 -3.11
CA ASP A 84 5.16 5.00 -3.18
C ASP A 84 4.71 6.21 -2.32
N ARG A 85 3.40 6.34 -2.09
CA ARG A 85 2.82 7.40 -1.27
C ARG A 85 2.75 7.03 0.21
N ILE A 86 2.94 5.77 0.58
CA ILE A 86 2.84 5.31 1.96
C ILE A 86 4.16 5.61 2.69
N ARG A 87 4.08 6.49 3.67
CA ARG A 87 5.21 6.81 4.56
C ARG A 87 5.44 5.68 5.58
N ARG A 88 4.36 5.15 6.16
CA ARG A 88 4.35 4.11 7.21
C ARG A 88 3.04 3.31 7.19
N VAL A 89 3.11 2.03 7.57
CA VAL A 89 1.96 1.18 7.89
C VAL A 89 1.90 1.00 9.42
N GLU A 90 0.72 1.09 10.02
CA GLU A 90 0.47 0.75 11.42
C GLU A 90 -0.62 -0.31 11.49
N HIS A 91 -0.39 -1.37 12.29
CA HIS A 91 -1.31 -2.52 12.39
C HIS A 91 -2.28 -2.31 13.54
N VAL A 92 -3.58 -2.23 13.25
CA VAL A 92 -4.62 -2.03 14.27
C VAL A 92 -4.91 -3.33 15.02
N ASP A 93 -4.80 -4.47 14.33
CA ASP A 93 -5.05 -5.80 14.88
C ASP A 93 -3.98 -6.25 15.89
N SER A 94 -2.81 -5.60 15.90
CA SER A 94 -1.64 -6.02 16.69
C SER A 94 -1.68 -5.61 18.17
N ILE A 95 -2.83 -5.14 18.68
CA ILE A 95 -3.02 -4.69 20.08
C ILE A 95 -3.79 -5.71 20.93
N MET A 96 -3.78 -7.00 20.54
CA MET A 96 -4.27 -8.13 21.35
C MET A 96 -3.18 -9.19 21.58
N ALA A 97 -1.94 -8.74 21.78
CA ALA A 97 -0.86 -9.53 22.37
C ALA A 97 -0.27 -8.75 23.54
N SER A 98 -0.31 -9.33 24.76
CA SER A 98 -0.18 -8.66 26.07
C SER A 98 -1.45 -7.84 26.43
N GLU A 99 -2.06 -7.90 27.62
CA GLU A 99 -1.88 -8.75 28.82
C GLU A 99 -3.27 -9.21 29.32
N SER A 100 -3.41 -10.25 30.16
CA SER A 100 -2.39 -11.12 30.79
C SER A 100 -2.58 -12.59 30.39
#